data_AF-A0A8S1QED8-F1
#
_entry.id   AF-A0A8S1QED8-F1
#
_cell.length_a   1.000
_cell.length_b   1.000
_cell.length_c   1.000
_cell.angle_alpha   90.00
_cell.angle_beta   90.00
_cell.angle_gamma   90.00
#
_symmetry.space_group_name_H-M   'P 1'
#
loop_
_entity.id
_entity.type
_entity.pdbx_description
1 polymer ?
#
loop_
_entity_poly.entity_id
_entity_poly.type
_entity_poly.pdbx_seq_one_letter_code
_entity_poly.pdbx_strand_id
1 'polypeptide(L)'
;MQLRVRANKQEYFDFSNISNDKHFMVQFNKIANQLIKDNQVNLINYINEFIIQQSQTKIRNNEIKQNIQKEKSNYEQGKNYNQSFIEQQIQFTRKQVFILLLMMYSNAIDKDNQNMQQSGFYQINMELIKQSQCKQSQEKLKCIHSYFINFYNRFLKQDQVLNNDQQLNQNLKQIQDLEKEIQEEEYKHSQKIQYLNQKIEMIRNQLLNNNNEQDEFVTYIRRTEFRQYNQIFNDQQYLLSYFTKNKGRCEDYQNSVLVNFADKNVGGLSLDTLNIAQEEVLMLTHPEALISMLFMKPMDDNEAILIKNVIRFNDYDGYGQTFRQKDEDYFKLIQNSSFKQNNEFSQQKEDVNKLTQNKKIIKNHILCMDALYYKNWQLQFDQVCINRELTKSYIAFSLALDYTNNENISTGKWGCGIFNGDVQLKILILLPAFLMAQQDWQQKHEQNKMLDFKNKTERILIFSSFHNNQFDDLIYSYEKCLNEKRLKILQNNNLRD
;
A
#
# COMPACT_ATOMS: atom_id res chain seq x y z
N MET A 1 9.00 -52.15 25.61
CA MET A 1 9.76 -50.90 25.77
C MET A 1 8.97 -49.80 25.09
N GLN A 2 8.38 -48.90 25.87
CA GLN A 2 7.44 -47.88 25.40
C GLN A 2 8.09 -46.89 24.42
N LEU A 3 7.60 -46.87 23.18
CA LEU A 3 7.74 -45.72 22.28
C LEU A 3 6.93 -44.57 22.87
N ARG A 4 7.57 -43.73 23.69
CA ARG A 4 7.01 -42.44 24.08
C ARG A 4 6.97 -41.55 22.85
N VAL A 5 5.79 -41.46 22.25
CA VAL A 5 5.34 -40.32 21.45
C VAL A 5 5.67 -39.05 22.25
N ARG A 6 6.65 -38.27 21.79
CA ARG A 6 6.89 -36.93 22.33
C ARG A 6 5.75 -36.04 21.88
N ALA A 7 4.76 -35.87 22.76
CA ALA A 7 3.74 -34.86 22.66
C ALA A 7 4.38 -33.45 22.58
N ASN A 8 3.89 -32.64 21.63
CA ASN A 8 3.87 -31.17 21.59
C ASN A 8 4.87 -30.42 22.49
N LYS A 9 6.06 -30.10 21.98
CA LYS A 9 6.76 -28.88 22.44
C LYS A 9 6.13 -27.70 21.71
N GLN A 10 5.45 -26.81 22.44
CA GLN A 10 5.07 -25.50 21.92
C GLN A 10 6.36 -24.79 21.44
N GLU A 11 6.51 -24.61 20.12
CA GLU A 11 7.53 -23.74 19.55
C GLU A 11 7.19 -22.31 19.98
N TYR A 12 7.90 -21.80 20.99
CA TYR A 12 7.89 -20.38 21.32
C TYR A 12 8.86 -19.66 20.39
N PHE A 13 8.38 -18.64 19.69
CA PHE A 13 9.18 -17.77 18.86
C PHE A 13 9.88 -16.72 19.72
N ASP A 14 11.18 -16.52 19.47
CA ASP A 14 12.01 -15.57 20.20
C ASP A 14 12.03 -14.20 19.52
N PHE A 15 11.51 -13.19 20.21
CA PHE A 15 11.59 -11.78 19.79
C PHE A 15 12.49 -10.93 20.68
N SER A 16 13.30 -11.54 21.57
CA SER A 16 14.13 -10.85 22.58
C SER A 16 15.01 -9.72 22.05
N ASN A 17 15.41 -9.78 20.77
CA ASN A 17 16.27 -8.79 20.13
C ASN A 17 15.54 -7.55 19.59
N ILE A 18 14.22 -7.41 19.76
CA ILE A 18 13.45 -6.24 19.28
C ILE A 18 13.72 -4.99 20.15
N SER A 19 13.89 -5.16 21.46
CA SER A 19 14.07 -4.04 22.39
C SER A 19 14.98 -4.43 23.56
N ASN A 20 15.77 -3.47 24.03
CA ASN A 20 16.60 -3.63 25.22
C ASN A 20 15.80 -3.54 26.54
N ASP A 21 14.54 -3.11 26.50
CA ASP A 21 13.66 -3.08 27.67
C ASP A 21 13.13 -4.48 27.99
N LYS A 22 13.72 -5.11 29.01
CA LYS A 22 13.36 -6.45 29.48
C LYS A 22 11.90 -6.56 29.91
N HIS A 23 11.32 -5.53 30.53
CA HIS A 23 9.94 -5.59 31.01
C HIS A 23 8.95 -5.56 29.85
N PHE A 24 9.18 -4.64 28.91
CA PHE A 24 8.45 -4.61 27.64
C PHE A 24 8.56 -5.95 26.92
N MET A 25 9.76 -6.51 26.79
CA MET A 25 9.99 -7.74 26.04
C MET A 25 9.27 -8.96 26.63
N VAL A 26 9.15 -9.07 27.95
CA VAL A 26 8.37 -10.15 28.58
C VAL A 26 6.90 -10.10 28.16
N GLN A 27 6.28 -8.92 28.20
CA GLN A 27 4.89 -8.74 27.80
C GLN A 27 4.70 -8.92 26.29
N PHE A 28 5.57 -8.28 25.49
CA PHE A 28 5.55 -8.35 24.04
C PHE A 28 5.69 -9.80 23.56
N ASN A 29 6.69 -10.55 24.05
CA ASN A 29 6.90 -11.95 23.68
C ASN A 29 5.67 -12.82 23.97
N LYS A 30 5.05 -12.64 25.15
CA LYS A 30 3.85 -13.39 25.52
C LYS A 30 2.69 -13.12 24.56
N ILE A 31 2.43 -11.84 24.26
CA ILE A 31 1.34 -11.43 23.40
C ILE A 31 1.60 -11.82 21.93
N ALA A 32 2.81 -11.57 21.42
CA ALA A 32 3.19 -11.92 20.05
C ALA A 32 3.03 -13.42 19.78
N ASN A 33 3.54 -14.28 20.67
CA ASN A 33 3.39 -15.73 20.55
C ASN A 33 1.92 -16.17 20.59
N GLN A 34 1.13 -15.59 21.49
CA GLN A 34 -0.30 -15.89 21.58
C GLN A 34 -1.04 -15.48 20.30
N LEU A 35 -0.77 -14.28 19.78
CA LEU A 35 -1.39 -13.78 18.55
C LEU A 35 -1.06 -14.67 17.34
N ILE A 36 0.21 -15.08 17.18
CA ILE A 36 0.60 -16.00 16.11
C ILE A 36 -0.16 -17.31 16.24
N LYS A 37 -0.12 -17.93 17.44
CA LYS A 37 -0.77 -19.21 17.70
C LYS A 37 -2.26 -19.20 17.36
N ASP A 38 -2.95 -18.11 17.70
CA ASP A 38 -4.40 -18.01 17.52
C ASP A 38 -4.81 -17.72 16.07
N ASN A 39 -3.92 -17.16 15.24
CA ASN A 39 -4.29 -16.64 13.92
C ASN A 39 -3.56 -17.29 12.75
N GLN A 40 -2.43 -17.98 12.99
CA GLN A 40 -1.53 -18.49 11.95
C GLN A 40 -2.27 -19.33 10.89
N VAL A 41 -2.99 -20.37 11.31
CA VAL A 41 -3.67 -21.29 10.38
C VAL A 41 -4.68 -20.56 9.51
N ASN A 42 -5.51 -19.70 10.10
CA ASN A 42 -6.55 -18.97 9.38
C ASN A 42 -5.97 -17.98 8.39
N LEU A 43 -4.93 -17.24 8.78
CA LEU A 43 -4.26 -16.27 7.90
C LEU A 43 -3.54 -16.95 6.73
N ILE A 44 -2.88 -18.07 6.98
CA ILE A 44 -2.19 -18.85 5.93
C ILE A 44 -3.21 -19.42 4.95
N ASN A 45 -4.31 -19.99 5.44
CA ASN A 45 -5.38 -20.50 4.56
C ASN A 45 -5.97 -19.38 3.70
N TYR A 46 -6.26 -18.22 4.29
CA TYR A 46 -6.79 -17.07 3.57
C TYR A 46 -5.84 -16.57 2.48
N ILE A 47 -4.54 -16.50 2.76
CA ILE A 47 -3.51 -16.18 1.75
C ILE A 47 -3.46 -17.24 0.65
N ASN A 48 -3.45 -18.53 1.00
CA ASN A 48 -3.36 -19.62 0.03
C ASN A 48 -4.54 -19.63 -0.93
N GLU A 49 -5.76 -19.38 -0.45
CA GLU A 49 -6.94 -19.23 -1.31
C GLU A 49 -6.76 -18.11 -2.34
N PHE A 50 -6.23 -16.96 -1.92
CA PHE A 50 -5.95 -15.84 -2.82
C PHE A 50 -4.84 -16.15 -3.85
N ILE A 51 -3.79 -16.88 -3.46
CA ILE A 51 -2.72 -17.33 -4.38
C ILE A 51 -3.28 -18.29 -5.44
N ILE A 52 -4.17 -19.20 -5.06
CA ILE A 52 -4.83 -20.14 -5.97
C ILE A 52 -5.69 -19.36 -6.97
N GLN A 53 -6.49 -18.40 -6.50
CA GLN A 53 -7.32 -17.56 -7.36
C GLN A 53 -6.49 -16.77 -8.40
N GLN A 54 -5.35 -16.20 -8.01
CA GLN A 54 -4.43 -15.54 -8.97
C GLN A 54 -3.96 -16.49 -10.07
N SER A 55 -3.69 -17.75 -9.73
CA SER A 55 -3.21 -18.76 -10.68
C SER A 55 -4.27 -19.14 -11.70
N GLN A 56 -5.51 -19.37 -11.24
CA GLN A 56 -6.64 -19.72 -12.10
C GLN A 56 -6.99 -18.59 -13.07
N THR A 57 -6.89 -17.35 -12.59
CA THR A 57 -7.09 -16.16 -13.41
C THR A 57 -6.07 -16.07 -14.55
N LYS A 58 -4.78 -16.36 -14.32
CA LYS A 58 -3.78 -16.40 -15.41
C LYS A 58 -4.15 -17.41 -16.52
N ILE A 59 -4.73 -18.55 -16.17
CA ILE A 59 -5.18 -19.56 -17.15
C ILE A 59 -6.35 -19.01 -17.99
N ARG A 60 -7.38 -18.47 -17.33
CA ARG A 60 -8.52 -17.84 -18.02
C ARG A 60 -8.10 -16.66 -18.88
N ASN A 61 -7.10 -15.89 -18.46
CA ASN A 61 -6.55 -14.79 -19.25
C ASN A 61 -5.94 -15.25 -20.56
N ASN A 62 -5.29 -16.42 -20.60
CA ASN A 62 -4.76 -16.99 -21.84
C ASN A 62 -5.90 -17.39 -22.80
N GLU A 63 -7.00 -17.93 -22.29
CA GLU A 63 -8.19 -18.26 -23.08
C GLU A 63 -8.89 -17.00 -23.61
N ILE A 64 -9.06 -15.98 -22.76
CA ILE A 64 -9.62 -14.67 -23.15
C ILE A 64 -8.75 -14.00 -24.21
N LYS A 65 -7.41 -14.01 -24.05
CA LYS A 65 -6.48 -13.50 -25.07
C LYS A 65 -6.65 -14.23 -26.41
N GLN A 66 -6.82 -15.55 -26.41
CA GLN A 66 -7.10 -16.32 -27.62
C GLN A 66 -8.46 -15.97 -28.24
N ASN A 67 -9.49 -15.75 -27.42
CA ASN A 67 -10.83 -15.40 -27.90
C ASN A 67 -10.89 -13.98 -28.47
N ILE A 68 -10.26 -12.99 -27.82
CA ILE A 68 -10.13 -11.62 -28.33
C ILE A 68 -9.34 -11.61 -29.66
N GLN A 69 -8.31 -12.45 -29.79
CA GLN A 69 -7.59 -12.61 -31.06
C GLN A 69 -8.45 -13.24 -32.16
N LYS A 70 -9.39 -14.13 -31.84
CA LYS A 70 -10.37 -14.68 -32.80
C LYS A 70 -11.47 -13.68 -33.17
N GLU A 71 -11.95 -12.89 -32.21
CA GLU A 71 -12.97 -11.85 -32.44
C GLU A 71 -12.47 -10.69 -33.30
N LYS A 72 -11.15 -10.49 -33.45
CA LYS A 72 -10.55 -9.55 -34.43
C LYS A 72 -10.97 -9.78 -35.89
N SER A 73 -11.59 -10.92 -36.20
CA SER A 73 -12.14 -11.20 -37.54
C SER A 73 -13.57 -10.68 -37.78
N ASN A 74 -14.29 -10.23 -36.73
CA ASN A 74 -15.69 -9.81 -36.82
C ASN A 74 -15.98 -8.53 -36.01
N TYR A 75 -15.23 -7.44 -36.21
CA TYR A 75 -15.53 -6.15 -35.57
C TYR A 75 -15.99 -5.09 -36.57
N GLU A 76 -17.27 -5.17 -36.93
CA GLU A 76 -18.09 -3.99 -37.16
C GLU A 76 -19.36 -4.09 -36.31
N GLN A 77 -19.65 -3.01 -35.59
CA GLN A 77 -20.87 -2.71 -34.83
C GLN A 77 -21.06 -3.38 -33.45
N GLY A 78 -21.28 -2.52 -32.45
CA GLY A 78 -21.97 -2.88 -31.22
C GLY A 78 -21.17 -2.64 -29.94
N LYS A 79 -21.49 -1.52 -29.27
CA LYS A 79 -21.10 -1.22 -27.89
C LYS A 79 -21.59 -2.33 -26.95
N ASN A 80 -20.71 -3.22 -26.53
CA ASN A 80 -20.85 -4.02 -25.31
C ASN A 80 -19.48 -4.06 -24.63
N TYR A 81 -19.34 -3.32 -23.53
CA TYR A 81 -18.12 -3.29 -22.72
C TYR A 81 -18.00 -4.62 -21.96
N ASN A 82 -17.42 -5.64 -22.59
CA ASN A 82 -16.77 -6.71 -21.83
C ASN A 82 -15.65 -6.04 -21.01
N GLN A 83 -15.62 -6.31 -19.70
CA GLN A 83 -14.77 -5.62 -18.72
C GLN A 83 -13.31 -5.57 -19.21
N SER A 84 -12.76 -4.37 -19.43
CA SER A 84 -11.46 -4.18 -20.10
C SER A 84 -10.28 -4.67 -19.24
N PHE A 85 -10.50 -4.82 -17.94
CA PHE A 85 -9.56 -5.36 -16.98
C PHE A 85 -10.29 -6.26 -15.99
N ILE A 86 -9.53 -7.02 -15.22
CA ILE A 86 -9.99 -7.73 -14.03
C ILE A 86 -9.18 -7.33 -12.82
N GLU A 87 -9.78 -7.49 -11.65
CA GLU A 87 -9.16 -7.14 -10.39
C GLU A 87 -9.31 -8.25 -9.37
N GLN A 88 -8.26 -8.42 -8.58
CA GLN A 88 -8.24 -9.33 -7.45
C GLN A 88 -7.82 -8.54 -6.22
N GLN A 89 -8.59 -8.66 -5.15
CA GLN A 89 -8.38 -7.91 -3.93
C GLN A 89 -8.25 -8.87 -2.75
N ILE A 90 -7.32 -8.55 -1.85
CA ILE A 90 -7.22 -9.16 -0.52
C ILE A 90 -7.09 -8.04 0.51
N GLN A 91 -7.71 -8.22 1.67
CA GLN A 91 -7.79 -7.19 2.70
C GLN A 91 -7.52 -7.80 4.07
N PHE A 92 -6.76 -7.07 4.88
CA PHE A 92 -6.39 -7.48 6.23
C PHE A 92 -6.66 -6.34 7.19
N THR A 93 -7.12 -6.63 8.41
CA THR A 93 -7.03 -5.65 9.49
C THR A 93 -5.55 -5.37 9.76
N ARG A 94 -5.19 -4.17 10.21
CA ARG A 94 -3.81 -3.86 10.58
C ARG A 94 -3.24 -4.81 11.64
N LYS A 95 -4.09 -5.32 12.53
CA LYS A 95 -3.70 -6.36 13.50
C LYS A 95 -3.29 -7.66 12.79
N GLN A 96 -4.02 -8.09 11.76
CA GLN A 96 -3.63 -9.24 10.95
C GLN A 96 -2.32 -8.98 10.18
N VAL A 97 -2.13 -7.77 9.64
CA VAL A 97 -0.86 -7.36 9.01
C VAL A 97 0.30 -7.46 9.99
N PHE A 98 0.12 -6.94 11.21
CA PHE A 98 1.12 -7.03 12.28
C PHE A 98 1.48 -8.48 12.62
N ILE A 99 0.49 -9.38 12.71
CA ILE A 99 0.70 -10.80 12.98
C ILE A 99 1.48 -11.47 11.83
N LEU A 100 1.14 -11.18 10.58
CA LEU A 100 1.87 -11.70 9.41
C LEU A 100 3.33 -11.25 9.41
N LEU A 101 3.62 -10.00 9.76
CA LEU A 101 4.99 -9.52 9.91
C LEU A 101 5.75 -10.22 11.04
N LEU A 102 5.09 -10.48 12.18
CA LEU A 102 5.70 -11.28 13.25
C LEU A 102 6.01 -12.71 12.78
N MET A 103 5.12 -13.31 11.96
CA MET A 103 5.33 -14.62 11.37
C MET A 103 6.52 -14.63 10.40
N MET A 104 6.67 -13.60 9.56
CA MET A 104 7.85 -13.40 8.69
C MET A 104 9.14 -13.22 9.50
N TYR A 105 9.07 -12.52 10.64
CA TYR A 105 10.22 -12.27 11.51
C TYR A 105 10.69 -13.54 12.25
N SER A 106 9.75 -14.40 12.61
CA SER A 106 9.96 -15.60 13.42
C SER A 106 10.08 -16.90 12.61
N ASN A 107 10.05 -16.80 11.27
CA ASN A 107 10.05 -17.93 10.33
C ASN A 107 8.87 -18.89 10.55
N ALA A 108 7.75 -18.40 11.09
CA ALA A 108 6.56 -19.21 11.35
C ALA A 108 5.85 -19.65 10.05
N ILE A 109 6.25 -19.12 8.90
CA ILE A 109 5.61 -19.36 7.59
C ILE A 109 6.21 -20.57 6.87
N ASP A 110 7.39 -21.06 7.28
CA ASP A 110 8.16 -22.05 6.51
C ASP A 110 7.51 -23.43 6.35
N LYS A 111 6.63 -23.85 7.27
CA LYS A 111 5.97 -25.16 7.20
C LYS A 111 4.83 -25.21 6.16
N ASP A 112 4.23 -24.07 5.84
CA ASP A 112 3.09 -23.94 4.90
C ASP A 112 3.50 -23.31 3.55
N ASN A 113 4.81 -23.26 3.31
CA ASN A 113 5.47 -22.46 2.29
C ASN A 113 5.36 -23.04 0.87
N GLN A 114 4.73 -24.19 0.64
CA GLN A 114 4.72 -24.81 -0.70
C GLN A 114 4.01 -23.96 -1.76
N ASN A 115 2.83 -23.39 -1.44
CA ASN A 115 2.10 -22.53 -2.37
C ASN A 115 2.73 -21.12 -2.47
N MET A 116 3.30 -20.63 -1.37
CA MET A 116 3.96 -19.33 -1.29
C MET A 116 5.33 -19.33 -2.02
N GLN A 117 6.10 -20.42 -1.96
CA GLN A 117 7.33 -20.62 -2.76
C GLN A 117 7.07 -20.66 -4.26
N GLN A 118 5.95 -21.26 -4.69
CA GLN A 118 5.55 -21.29 -6.10
C GLN A 118 5.12 -19.92 -6.65
N SER A 119 4.99 -18.90 -5.77
CA SER A 119 4.59 -17.56 -6.15
C SER A 119 5.72 -16.71 -6.74
N GLY A 120 6.98 -17.18 -6.75
CA GLY A 120 8.01 -16.66 -7.67
C GLY A 120 9.20 -15.89 -7.06
N PHE A 121 9.25 -15.60 -5.75
CA PHE A 121 10.45 -15.00 -5.10
C PHE A 121 10.90 -15.72 -3.80
N TYR A 122 12.21 -15.58 -3.51
CA TYR A 122 13.05 -16.51 -2.72
C TYR A 122 13.11 -16.26 -1.20
N GLN A 123 12.66 -15.10 -0.72
CA GLN A 123 12.82 -14.75 0.70
C GLN A 123 11.64 -13.96 1.24
N ILE A 124 10.78 -14.65 1.97
CA ILE A 124 9.65 -14.08 2.71
C ILE A 124 9.94 -13.93 4.20
N ASN A 125 10.99 -14.60 4.68
CA ASN A 125 11.40 -14.62 6.08
C ASN A 125 12.59 -13.69 6.31
N MET A 126 12.63 -13.09 7.50
CA MET A 126 13.63 -12.08 7.87
C MET A 126 14.94 -12.71 8.37
N GLU A 127 15.11 -14.03 8.26
CA GLU A 127 16.25 -14.73 8.84
C GLU A 127 17.60 -14.26 8.28
N LEU A 128 17.72 -14.00 6.96
CA LEU A 128 19.00 -13.55 6.41
C LEU A 128 19.42 -12.18 6.95
N ILE A 129 18.49 -11.21 7.07
CA ILE A 129 18.81 -9.90 7.65
C ILE A 129 19.09 -9.98 9.16
N LYS A 130 18.43 -10.91 9.88
CA LYS A 130 18.67 -11.16 11.31
C LYS A 130 20.06 -11.75 11.58
N GLN A 131 20.53 -12.64 10.71
CA GLN A 131 21.84 -13.28 10.85
C GLN A 131 22.99 -12.42 10.30
N SER A 132 22.68 -11.48 9.41
CA SER A 132 23.65 -10.60 8.78
C SER A 132 24.28 -9.61 9.77
N GLN A 133 25.60 -9.44 9.66
CA GLN A 133 26.36 -8.43 10.39
C GLN A 133 26.50 -7.12 9.60
N CYS A 134 25.89 -7.04 8.41
CA CYS A 134 26.00 -5.85 7.57
C CYS A 134 25.17 -4.70 8.15
N LYS A 135 25.69 -3.47 7.99
CA LYS A 135 25.04 -2.26 8.47
C LYS A 135 23.64 -2.07 7.85
N GLN A 136 23.46 -2.34 6.57
CA GLN A 136 22.17 -2.20 5.89
C GLN A 136 21.12 -3.16 6.46
N SER A 137 21.50 -4.39 6.79
CA SER A 137 20.62 -5.35 7.48
C SER A 137 20.21 -4.82 8.86
N GLN A 138 21.13 -4.23 9.61
CA GLN A 138 20.83 -3.61 10.92
C GLN A 138 19.85 -2.44 10.77
N GLU A 139 20.04 -1.56 9.77
CA GLU A 139 19.13 -0.43 9.52
C GLU A 139 17.74 -0.91 9.05
N LYS A 140 17.66 -1.97 8.24
CA LYS A 140 16.39 -2.62 7.88
C LYS A 140 15.66 -3.16 9.11
N LEU A 141 16.38 -3.87 9.98
CA LEU A 141 15.83 -4.40 11.22
C LEU A 141 15.34 -3.29 12.16
N LYS A 142 16.04 -2.16 12.26
CA LYS A 142 15.57 -1.01 13.03
C LYS A 142 14.21 -0.51 12.55
N CYS A 143 13.97 -0.41 11.24
CA CYS A 143 12.67 -0.04 10.69
C CYS A 143 11.56 -1.02 11.10
N ILE A 144 11.86 -2.33 11.06
CA ILE A 144 10.91 -3.40 11.39
C ILE A 144 10.63 -3.44 12.90
N HIS A 145 11.67 -3.34 13.73
CA HIS A 145 11.55 -3.30 15.19
C HIS A 145 10.79 -2.06 15.65
N SER A 146 11.07 -0.90 15.04
CA SER A 146 10.32 0.34 15.26
C SER A 146 8.83 0.15 14.98
N TYR A 147 8.47 -0.47 13.86
CA TYR A 147 7.08 -0.84 13.57
C TYR A 147 6.49 -1.72 14.67
N PHE A 148 7.16 -2.80 15.08
CA PHE A 148 6.63 -3.70 16.10
C PHE A 148 6.38 -3.02 17.44
N ILE A 149 7.32 -2.20 17.90
CA ILE A 149 7.23 -1.46 19.15
C ILE A 149 6.10 -0.43 19.09
N ASN A 150 6.03 0.35 18.01
CA ASN A 150 5.04 1.40 17.84
C ASN A 150 3.63 0.83 17.67
N PHE A 151 3.48 -0.23 16.89
CA PHE A 151 2.20 -0.91 16.71
C PHE A 151 1.68 -1.49 18.02
N TYR A 152 2.53 -2.21 18.76
CA TYR A 152 2.16 -2.78 20.05
C TYR A 152 1.70 -1.69 21.03
N ASN A 153 2.48 -0.63 21.19
CA ASN A 153 2.16 0.42 22.17
C ASN A 153 0.90 1.21 21.81
N ARG A 154 0.66 1.43 20.52
CA ARG A 154 -0.46 2.27 20.07
C ARG A 154 -1.75 1.49 19.91
N PHE A 155 -1.71 0.32 19.28
CA PHE A 155 -2.93 -0.41 18.95
C PHE A 155 -3.21 -1.49 19.99
N LEU A 156 -2.22 -2.32 20.36
CA LEU A 156 -2.48 -3.46 21.26
C LEU A 156 -2.54 -3.08 22.75
N LYS A 157 -1.69 -2.17 23.19
CA LYS A 157 -1.64 -1.74 24.60
C LYS A 157 -2.77 -0.78 24.94
N GLN A 158 -3.18 0.09 24.00
CA GLN A 158 -4.35 0.95 24.20
C GLN A 158 -5.63 0.12 24.23
N ASP A 159 -5.79 -0.92 23.40
CA ASP A 159 -6.92 -1.85 23.47
C ASP A 159 -7.04 -2.56 24.83
N GLN A 160 -5.92 -2.85 25.51
CA GLN A 160 -5.95 -3.42 26.87
C GLN A 160 -6.39 -2.40 27.93
N VAL A 161 -6.21 -1.10 27.68
CA VAL A 161 -6.68 -0.01 28.55
C VAL A 161 -8.14 0.34 28.23
N LEU A 162 -8.54 0.33 26.96
CA LEU A 162 -9.92 0.52 26.48
C LEU A 162 -10.84 -0.66 26.85
N ASN A 163 -10.33 -1.88 26.97
CA ASN A 163 -11.10 -2.98 27.58
C ASN A 163 -11.38 -2.76 29.09
N ASN A 164 -10.73 -1.77 29.73
CA ASN A 164 -11.12 -1.25 31.05
C ASN A 164 -11.99 0.02 30.95
N ASP A 165 -12.32 0.52 29.76
CA ASP A 165 -13.27 1.63 29.62
C ASP A 165 -14.67 1.15 29.98
N GLN A 166 -15.19 1.73 31.05
CA GLN A 166 -16.54 1.47 31.55
C GLN A 166 -17.58 1.68 30.45
N GLN A 167 -17.34 2.62 29.53
CA GLN A 167 -18.26 2.94 28.44
C GLN A 167 -18.26 1.90 27.31
N LEU A 168 -17.10 1.33 26.95
CA LEU A 168 -17.04 0.22 25.98
C LEU A 168 -17.71 -1.03 26.56
N ASN A 169 -17.42 -1.35 27.82
CA ASN A 169 -18.03 -2.46 28.53
C ASN A 169 -19.55 -2.27 28.70
N GLN A 170 -20.02 -1.04 28.93
CA GLN A 170 -21.44 -0.71 28.96
C GLN A 170 -22.10 -0.89 27.59
N ASN A 171 -21.47 -0.42 26.51
CA ASN A 171 -22.02 -0.58 25.16
C ASN A 171 -22.06 -2.05 24.71
N LEU A 172 -21.02 -2.83 25.00
CA LEU A 172 -20.99 -4.28 24.71
C LEU A 172 -22.04 -5.05 25.53
N LYS A 173 -22.19 -4.70 26.82
CA LYS A 173 -23.24 -5.27 27.67
C LYS A 173 -24.64 -4.91 27.15
N GLN A 174 -24.82 -3.67 26.69
CA GLN A 174 -26.08 -3.21 26.10
C GLN A 174 -26.41 -3.95 24.81
N ILE A 175 -25.43 -4.27 23.95
CA ILE A 175 -25.64 -5.12 22.77
C ILE A 175 -26.07 -6.53 23.19
N GLN A 176 -25.40 -7.14 24.18
CA GLN A 176 -25.75 -8.47 24.67
C GLN A 176 -27.16 -8.53 25.27
N ASP A 177 -27.56 -7.50 26.03
CA ASP A 177 -28.91 -7.39 26.59
C ASP A 177 -29.97 -7.28 25.48
N LEU A 178 -29.70 -6.51 24.42
CA LEU A 178 -30.58 -6.39 23.25
C LEU A 178 -30.67 -7.68 22.43
N GLU A 179 -29.56 -8.39 22.24
CA GLU A 179 -29.53 -9.69 21.54
C GLU A 179 -30.33 -10.75 22.32
N LYS A 180 -30.26 -10.71 23.66
CA LYS A 180 -31.07 -11.56 24.53
C LYS A 180 -32.56 -11.22 24.44
N GLU A 181 -32.92 -9.94 24.41
CA GLU A 181 -34.31 -9.51 24.20
C GLU A 181 -34.86 -10.00 22.84
N ILE A 182 -34.03 -9.99 21.79
CA ILE A 182 -34.40 -10.57 20.48
C ILE A 182 -34.63 -12.08 20.58
N GLN A 183 -33.80 -12.81 21.34
CA GLN A 183 -33.96 -14.25 21.53
C GLN A 183 -35.22 -14.61 22.34
N GLU A 184 -35.61 -13.76 23.29
CA GLU A 184 -36.82 -13.93 24.11
C GLU A 184 -38.11 -13.56 23.34
N GLU A 185 -38.01 -12.67 22.33
CA GLU A 185 -39.09 -12.38 21.39
C GLU A 185 -39.23 -13.51 20.34
N GLU A 186 -40.01 -14.56 20.65
CA GLU A 186 -40.21 -15.78 19.84
C GLU A 186 -40.84 -15.57 18.42
N TYR A 187 -40.21 -14.83 17.51
CA TYR A 187 -40.70 -14.59 16.12
C TYR A 187 -42.10 -13.96 15.98
N LYS A 188 -42.80 -13.64 17.08
CA LYS A 188 -44.17 -13.10 17.09
C LYS A 188 -44.24 -11.60 16.76
N HIS A 189 -43.17 -10.85 16.99
CA HIS A 189 -43.15 -9.38 16.81
C HIS A 189 -42.05 -8.91 15.85
N SER A 190 -42.21 -9.21 14.55
CA SER A 190 -41.25 -8.85 13.50
C SER A 190 -40.82 -7.38 13.50
N GLN A 191 -41.73 -6.45 13.82
CA GLN A 191 -41.43 -5.01 13.87
C GLN A 191 -40.53 -4.64 15.06
N LYS A 192 -40.72 -5.29 16.22
CA LYS A 192 -39.91 -5.04 17.42
C LYS A 192 -38.50 -5.60 17.23
N ILE A 193 -38.38 -6.81 16.66
CA ILE A 193 -37.08 -7.40 16.31
C ILE A 193 -36.32 -6.50 15.33
N GLN A 194 -37.01 -5.95 14.32
CA GLN A 194 -36.39 -5.01 13.37
C GLN A 194 -35.88 -3.74 14.06
N TYR A 195 -36.65 -3.18 14.99
CA TYR A 195 -36.25 -2.02 15.78
C TYR A 195 -35.05 -2.31 16.71
N LEU A 196 -35.04 -3.47 17.38
CA LEU A 196 -33.92 -3.88 18.24
C LEU A 196 -32.64 -4.07 17.42
N ASN A 197 -32.73 -4.68 16.23
CA ASN A 197 -31.61 -4.80 15.31
C ASN A 197 -31.10 -3.42 14.83
N GLN A 198 -31.99 -2.47 14.54
CA GLN A 198 -31.59 -1.09 14.20
C GLN A 198 -30.85 -0.39 15.35
N LYS A 199 -31.25 -0.64 16.60
CA LYS A 199 -30.54 -0.13 17.79
C LYS A 199 -29.15 -0.75 17.95
N ILE A 200 -29.02 -2.06 17.77
CA ILE A 200 -27.72 -2.75 17.78
C ILE A 200 -26.81 -2.14 16.72
N GLU A 201 -27.31 -1.95 15.50
CA GLU A 201 -26.55 -1.31 14.42
C GLU A 201 -26.19 0.14 14.72
N MET A 202 -27.05 0.92 15.38
CA MET A 202 -26.67 2.27 15.84
C MET A 202 -25.55 2.25 16.88
N ILE A 203 -25.60 1.35 17.86
CA ILE A 203 -24.56 1.23 18.90
C ILE A 203 -23.24 0.75 18.28
N ARG A 204 -23.30 -0.23 17.36
CA ARG A 204 -22.14 -0.66 16.56
C ARG A 204 -21.58 0.50 15.76
N ASN A 205 -22.42 1.24 15.04
CA ASN A 205 -22.01 2.43 14.30
C ASN A 205 -21.44 3.55 15.20
N GLN A 206 -21.88 3.68 16.46
CA GLN A 206 -21.27 4.60 17.42
C GLN A 206 -19.89 4.13 17.91
N LEU A 207 -19.68 2.82 18.05
CA LEU A 207 -18.36 2.23 18.32
C LEU A 207 -17.42 2.41 17.11
N LEU A 208 -17.96 2.31 15.90
CA LEU A 208 -17.25 2.44 14.63
C LEU A 208 -17.00 3.90 14.22
N ASN A 209 -17.89 4.85 14.52
CA ASN A 209 -17.71 6.26 14.18
C ASN A 209 -16.57 6.95 14.96
N ASN A 210 -16.05 6.32 16.03
CA ASN A 210 -14.84 6.78 16.72
C ASN A 210 -13.54 6.25 16.09
N ASN A 211 -13.62 5.26 15.20
CA ASN A 211 -12.51 4.69 14.44
C ASN A 211 -13.04 4.31 13.05
N ASN A 212 -12.92 5.21 12.05
CA ASN A 212 -13.31 4.92 10.66
C ASN A 212 -12.96 3.46 10.31
N GLU A 213 -13.94 2.61 10.01
CA GLU A 213 -13.70 1.18 9.70
C GLU A 213 -12.67 1.02 8.58
N GLN A 214 -12.73 1.89 7.57
CA GLN A 214 -11.76 1.93 6.47
C GLN A 214 -10.33 2.16 6.95
N ASP A 215 -10.16 2.87 8.07
CA ASP A 215 -8.86 3.05 8.67
C ASP A 215 -8.33 1.74 9.25
N GLU A 216 -9.15 0.79 9.69
CA GLU A 216 -8.62 -0.46 10.27
C GLU A 216 -7.90 -1.35 9.24
N PHE A 217 -8.24 -1.22 7.96
CA PHE A 217 -7.83 -2.17 6.94
C PHE A 217 -6.71 -1.69 6.02
N VAL A 218 -5.82 -2.61 5.67
CA VAL A 218 -4.88 -2.47 4.57
C VAL A 218 -5.36 -3.36 3.43
N THR A 219 -5.49 -2.78 2.24
CA THR A 219 -6.07 -3.45 1.08
C THR A 219 -5.05 -3.58 -0.03
N TYR A 220 -4.95 -4.76 -0.64
CA TYR A 220 -4.02 -5.06 -1.71
C TYR A 220 -4.81 -5.44 -2.96
N ILE A 221 -4.63 -4.69 -4.04
CA ILE A 221 -5.42 -4.83 -5.26
C ILE A 221 -4.47 -5.08 -6.41
N ARG A 222 -4.66 -6.18 -7.13
CA ARG A 222 -3.97 -6.50 -8.37
C ARG A 222 -4.92 -6.27 -9.53
N ARG A 223 -4.51 -5.48 -10.52
CA ARG A 223 -5.23 -5.28 -11.77
C ARG A 223 -4.51 -5.95 -12.91
N THR A 224 -5.25 -6.63 -13.78
CA THR A 224 -4.78 -7.14 -15.08
C THR A 224 -5.59 -6.48 -16.19
N GLU A 225 -4.94 -5.70 -17.06
CA GLU A 225 -5.57 -5.03 -18.20
C GLU A 225 -5.48 -5.88 -19.46
N PHE A 226 -6.57 -5.95 -20.23
CA PHE A 226 -6.64 -6.75 -21.44
C PHE A 226 -6.53 -5.93 -22.72
N ARG A 227 -6.82 -4.63 -22.66
CA ARG A 227 -6.59 -3.75 -23.80
C ARG A 227 -5.10 -3.67 -24.11
N GLN A 228 -4.80 -3.74 -25.39
CA GLN A 228 -3.47 -3.53 -25.93
C GLN A 228 -3.16 -2.04 -26.03
N TYR A 229 -1.88 -1.70 -26.20
CA TYR A 229 -1.41 -0.32 -26.38
C TYR A 229 -2.29 0.47 -27.37
N ASN A 230 -2.51 -0.03 -28.59
CA ASN A 230 -3.32 0.67 -29.59
C ASN A 230 -4.77 0.90 -29.14
N GLN A 231 -5.34 -0.01 -28.34
CA GLN A 231 -6.72 0.13 -27.85
C GLN A 231 -6.83 1.15 -26.71
N ILE A 232 -5.78 1.29 -25.91
CA ILE A 232 -5.69 2.28 -24.83
C ILE A 232 -5.40 3.66 -25.43
N PHE A 233 -4.38 3.73 -26.28
CA PHE A 233 -3.85 4.96 -26.89
C PHE A 233 -4.33 5.09 -28.35
N ASN A 234 -5.63 4.89 -28.59
CA ASN A 234 -6.24 5.27 -29.87
C ASN A 234 -6.05 6.78 -30.10
N ASP A 235 -6.01 7.24 -31.36
CA ASP A 235 -5.77 8.64 -31.78
C ASP A 235 -6.77 9.64 -31.16
N GLN A 236 -6.65 9.90 -29.87
CA GLN A 236 -7.46 10.82 -29.10
C GLN A 236 -6.67 12.10 -28.84
N GLN A 237 -7.39 13.23 -28.80
CA GLN A 237 -6.82 14.48 -28.36
C GLN A 237 -6.57 14.43 -26.86
N TYR A 238 -5.30 14.34 -26.47
CA TYR A 238 -4.89 14.40 -25.08
C TYR A 238 -5.26 15.74 -24.46
N LEU A 239 -5.99 15.70 -23.34
CA LEU A 239 -6.17 16.85 -22.47
C LEU A 239 -4.80 17.27 -21.94
N LEU A 240 -4.57 18.59 -21.87
CA LEU A 240 -3.42 19.14 -21.16
C LEU A 240 -3.74 19.05 -19.66
N SER A 241 -2.97 18.26 -18.91
CA SER A 241 -3.05 18.26 -17.44
C SER A 241 -1.87 19.01 -16.84
N TYR A 242 -2.08 19.42 -15.60
CA TYR A 242 -1.08 20.05 -14.76
C TYR A 242 -0.28 18.94 -14.06
N PHE A 243 1.01 18.87 -14.36
CA PHE A 243 1.98 18.17 -13.53
C PHE A 243 2.83 19.21 -12.80
N THR A 244 3.47 18.81 -11.70
CA THR A 244 4.38 19.72 -10.98
C THR A 244 5.72 19.07 -10.71
N LYS A 245 6.79 19.88 -10.73
CA LYS A 245 8.13 19.51 -10.30
C LYS A 245 8.35 20.03 -8.90
N ASN A 246 8.68 19.13 -7.97
CA ASN A 246 8.99 19.49 -6.60
C ASN A 246 10.38 19.01 -6.18
N LYS A 247 10.99 19.76 -5.25
CA LYS A 247 12.21 19.30 -4.55
C LYS A 247 11.83 18.27 -3.49
N GLY A 248 12.75 17.36 -3.18
CA GLY A 248 12.57 16.34 -2.13
C GLY A 248 12.39 14.92 -2.67
N ARG A 249 12.01 14.01 -1.77
CA ARG A 249 11.85 12.59 -2.04
C ARG A 249 10.40 12.28 -2.44
N CYS A 250 10.20 11.21 -3.20
CA CYS A 250 8.86 10.83 -3.67
C CYS A 250 7.95 10.42 -2.51
N GLU A 251 8.52 9.89 -1.43
CA GLU A 251 7.85 9.34 -0.26
C GLU A 251 7.63 10.35 0.88
N ASP A 252 8.05 11.60 0.70
CA ASP A 252 7.80 12.69 1.67
C ASP A 252 6.37 13.24 1.60
N TYR A 253 5.62 12.88 0.55
CA TYR A 253 4.21 13.26 0.41
C TYR A 253 3.33 12.48 1.38
N GLN A 254 2.40 13.20 2.01
CA GLN A 254 1.46 12.67 2.99
C GLN A 254 0.07 12.58 2.35
N ASN A 255 -0.72 11.58 2.71
CA ASN A 255 -2.07 11.37 2.17
C ASN A 255 -2.04 11.39 0.64
N SER A 256 -1.09 10.65 0.07
CA SER A 256 -0.80 10.64 -1.36
C SER A 256 -0.66 9.20 -1.86
N VAL A 257 -0.74 9.04 -3.18
CA VAL A 257 -0.36 7.80 -3.85
C VAL A 257 1.12 7.89 -4.19
N LEU A 258 1.94 7.04 -3.58
CA LEU A 258 3.38 6.98 -3.79
C LEU A 258 3.67 5.91 -4.83
N VAL A 259 4.28 6.28 -5.96
CA VAL A 259 4.71 5.31 -6.95
C VAL A 259 5.91 4.52 -6.39
N ASN A 260 5.74 3.22 -6.29
CA ASN A 260 6.82 2.27 -6.02
C ASN A 260 7.48 1.87 -7.34
N PHE A 261 8.78 2.16 -7.46
CA PHE A 261 9.62 1.75 -8.59
C PHE A 261 9.98 0.28 -8.42
N ALA A 262 8.96 -0.55 -8.54
CA ALA A 262 8.98 -1.93 -8.09
C ALA A 262 9.87 -2.81 -8.98
N ASP A 263 10.40 -3.88 -8.40
CA ASP A 263 10.61 -5.11 -9.16
C ASP A 263 9.25 -5.70 -9.55
N LYS A 264 9.21 -6.53 -10.59
CA LYS A 264 7.99 -7.28 -10.95
C LYS A 264 7.49 -8.12 -9.76
N ASN A 265 8.37 -8.49 -8.84
CA ASN A 265 8.06 -9.10 -7.56
C ASN A 265 8.07 -8.02 -6.49
N VAL A 266 6.88 -7.55 -6.15
CA VAL A 266 6.68 -6.48 -5.17
C VAL A 266 7.42 -6.80 -3.87
N GLY A 267 8.15 -5.82 -3.38
CA GLY A 267 9.02 -5.92 -2.21
C GLY A 267 10.49 -6.11 -2.57
N GLY A 268 10.81 -6.54 -3.80
CA GLY A 268 12.16 -6.60 -4.33
C GLY A 268 13.16 -7.23 -3.37
N LEU A 269 14.17 -6.46 -2.99
CA LEU A 269 15.27 -6.86 -2.10
C LEU A 269 15.08 -6.34 -0.66
N SER A 270 13.83 -6.09 -0.24
CA SER A 270 13.54 -5.56 1.10
C SER A 270 14.09 -6.44 2.22
N LEU A 271 14.12 -7.76 2.01
CA LEU A 271 14.66 -8.74 2.96
C LEU A 271 16.07 -9.26 2.59
N ASP A 272 16.69 -8.69 1.56
CA ASP A 272 18.12 -8.92 1.26
C ASP A 272 19.02 -8.26 2.31
N THR A 273 20.25 -8.73 2.41
CA THR A 273 21.22 -8.22 3.39
C THR A 273 21.74 -6.81 3.07
N LEU A 274 21.93 -6.45 1.80
CA LEU A 274 22.75 -5.30 1.41
C LEU A 274 21.98 -4.19 0.69
N ASN A 275 21.04 -4.55 -0.18
CA ASN A 275 20.51 -3.62 -1.16
C ASN A 275 19.34 -2.80 -0.60
N ILE A 276 19.37 -1.50 -0.86
CA ILE A 276 18.30 -0.55 -0.50
C ILE A 276 18.15 0.45 -1.65
N ALA A 277 17.15 0.26 -2.50
CA ALA A 277 16.74 1.22 -3.50
C ALA A 277 15.42 1.87 -3.08
N GLN A 278 14.70 2.49 -4.03
CA GLN A 278 13.49 3.26 -3.72
C GLN A 278 12.34 2.36 -3.26
N GLU A 279 12.20 1.17 -3.85
CA GLU A 279 11.22 0.18 -3.41
C GLU A 279 11.47 -0.23 -1.96
N GLU A 280 12.70 -0.63 -1.62
CA GLU A 280 13.01 -1.07 -0.26
C GLU A 280 12.82 0.07 0.76
N VAL A 281 13.15 1.31 0.40
CA VAL A 281 12.85 2.47 1.23
C VAL A 281 11.35 2.59 1.50
N LEU A 282 10.49 2.47 0.48
CA LEU A 282 9.04 2.53 0.66
C LEU A 282 8.53 1.40 1.57
N MET A 283 9.02 0.18 1.35
CA MET A 283 8.64 -0.99 2.14
C MET A 283 9.09 -0.85 3.60
N LEU A 284 10.27 -0.27 3.86
CA LEU A 284 10.79 -0.07 5.22
C LEU A 284 10.15 1.14 5.93
N THR A 285 9.78 2.18 5.20
CA THR A 285 9.07 3.35 5.76
C THR A 285 7.59 3.05 6.01
N HIS A 286 7.00 2.12 5.25
CA HIS A 286 5.63 1.64 5.39
C HIS A 286 5.59 0.11 5.54
N PRO A 287 6.06 -0.46 6.68
CA PRO A 287 6.25 -1.92 6.85
C PRO A 287 5.00 -2.77 6.63
N GLU A 288 3.81 -2.19 6.73
CA GLU A 288 2.56 -2.86 6.37
C GLU A 288 2.60 -3.39 4.92
N ALA A 289 3.28 -2.72 3.99
CA ALA A 289 3.38 -3.16 2.60
C ALA A 289 4.22 -4.43 2.40
N LEU A 290 5.13 -4.77 3.34
CA LEU A 290 6.02 -5.93 3.22
C LEU A 290 5.27 -7.26 3.12
N ILE A 291 4.08 -7.37 3.73
CA ILE A 291 3.32 -8.63 3.68
C ILE A 291 2.84 -8.97 2.26
N SER A 292 2.84 -8.01 1.32
CA SER A 292 2.53 -8.28 -0.09
C SER A 292 3.47 -9.32 -0.70
N MET A 293 4.71 -9.43 -0.20
CA MET A 293 5.70 -10.44 -0.59
C MET A 293 5.21 -11.89 -0.34
N LEU A 294 4.24 -12.09 0.56
CA LEU A 294 3.71 -13.42 0.88
C LEU A 294 2.77 -13.97 -0.18
N PHE A 295 2.08 -13.09 -0.92
CA PHE A 295 0.92 -13.50 -1.70
C PHE A 295 0.80 -12.84 -3.07
N MET A 296 1.59 -11.82 -3.39
CA MET A 296 1.59 -11.21 -4.72
C MET A 296 2.57 -11.92 -5.66
N LYS A 297 2.04 -12.66 -6.64
CA LYS A 297 2.86 -13.26 -7.71
C LYS A 297 3.54 -12.18 -8.57
N PRO A 298 4.65 -12.46 -9.28
CA PRO A 298 5.29 -11.51 -10.18
C PRO A 298 4.27 -10.91 -11.14
N MET A 299 4.32 -9.59 -11.29
CA MET A 299 3.53 -8.84 -12.25
C MET A 299 3.94 -9.21 -13.66
N ASP A 300 2.96 -9.47 -14.52
CA ASP A 300 3.13 -9.52 -15.95
C ASP A 300 3.13 -8.07 -16.52
N ASP A 301 3.52 -7.89 -17.78
CA ASP A 301 3.61 -6.56 -18.41
C ASP A 301 2.29 -5.78 -18.41
N ASN A 302 1.15 -6.47 -18.31
CA ASN A 302 -0.18 -5.89 -18.29
C ASN A 302 -0.81 -5.86 -16.89
N GLU A 303 0.00 -5.85 -15.83
CA GLU A 303 -0.47 -5.83 -14.45
C GLU A 303 0.10 -4.68 -13.63
N ALA A 304 -0.64 -4.22 -12.62
CA ALA A 304 -0.15 -3.30 -11.60
C ALA A 304 -0.79 -3.64 -10.25
N ILE A 305 -0.16 -3.21 -9.16
CA ILE A 305 -0.64 -3.47 -7.80
C ILE A 305 -0.80 -2.15 -7.04
N LEU A 306 -1.91 -1.99 -6.33
CA LEU A 306 -2.15 -0.88 -5.41
C LEU A 306 -2.28 -1.44 -3.98
N ILE A 307 -1.44 -0.94 -3.08
CA ILE A 307 -1.52 -1.19 -1.64
C ILE A 307 -2.11 0.05 -0.98
N LYS A 308 -3.32 -0.05 -0.45
CA LYS A 308 -4.05 1.08 0.10
C LYS A 308 -3.91 1.19 1.60
N ASN A 309 -3.90 2.44 2.07
CA ASN A 309 -4.11 2.80 3.48
C ASN A 309 -2.99 2.31 4.42
N VAL A 310 -1.75 2.37 3.95
CA VAL A 310 -0.57 2.03 4.75
C VAL A 310 -0.12 3.24 5.57
N ILE A 311 0.29 2.98 6.81
CA ILE A 311 0.86 4.01 7.69
C ILE A 311 2.37 4.10 7.46
N ARG A 312 2.89 5.33 7.43
CA ARG A 312 4.34 5.57 7.54
C ARG A 312 4.77 5.44 9.00
N PHE A 313 5.62 4.46 9.28
CA PHE A 313 6.16 4.21 10.64
C PHE A 313 7.59 4.70 10.83
N ASN A 314 8.34 4.88 9.74
CA ASN A 314 9.74 5.27 9.81
C ASN A 314 10.03 6.47 8.92
N ASP A 315 10.96 7.31 9.38
CA ASP A 315 11.71 8.24 8.53
C ASP A 315 13.18 7.82 8.50
N TYR A 316 13.94 8.39 7.55
CA TYR A 316 15.29 7.94 7.24
C TYR A 316 16.13 9.06 6.64
N ASP A 317 17.45 8.87 6.68
CA ASP A 317 18.46 9.65 5.96
C ASP A 317 19.29 8.74 5.05
N GLY A 318 20.00 9.34 4.09
CA GLY A 318 20.88 8.63 3.15
C GLY A 318 20.11 7.80 2.12
N TYR A 319 20.82 6.97 1.36
CA TYR A 319 20.23 6.08 0.34
C TYR A 319 21.22 4.96 0.00
N GLY A 320 20.74 3.77 -0.38
CA GLY A 320 21.62 2.63 -0.65
C GLY A 320 22.53 2.32 0.54
N GLN A 321 23.84 2.36 0.33
CA GLN A 321 24.83 2.03 1.35
C GLN A 321 24.86 3.05 2.51
N THR A 322 24.37 4.28 2.31
CA THR A 322 24.32 5.32 3.36
C THR A 322 22.97 5.40 4.06
N PHE A 323 21.99 4.57 3.65
CA PHE A 323 20.68 4.52 4.28
C PHE A 323 20.83 4.32 5.78
N ARG A 324 20.10 5.14 6.55
CA ARG A 324 20.04 5.08 8.00
C ARG A 324 18.63 5.42 8.42
N GLN A 325 18.02 4.54 9.22
CA GLN A 325 16.75 4.86 9.86
C GLN A 325 16.99 6.03 10.81
N LYS A 326 16.14 7.06 10.75
CA LYS A 326 16.26 8.18 11.68
C LYS A 326 15.90 7.69 13.06
N ASP A 327 16.82 7.92 14.00
CA ASP A 327 16.57 7.73 15.43
C ASP A 327 15.43 8.68 15.90
N GLU A 328 15.20 9.76 15.15
CA GLU A 328 14.08 10.68 15.27
C GLU A 328 12.89 10.28 14.40
N ASP A 329 12.15 9.27 14.87
CA ASP A 329 10.70 9.36 14.98
C ASP A 329 10.19 8.26 15.91
N TYR A 330 10.67 8.30 17.15
CA TYR A 330 9.98 7.54 18.17
C TYR A 330 8.57 8.14 18.31
N PHE A 331 7.54 7.30 18.25
CA PHE A 331 6.45 7.37 19.22
C PHE A 331 7.10 7.23 20.62
N LYS A 332 7.81 8.27 21.04
CA LYS A 332 8.59 8.34 22.28
C LYS A 332 7.54 8.57 23.34
N LEU A 333 6.94 7.49 23.80
CA LEU A 333 6.69 7.40 25.23
C LEU A 333 8.05 7.57 25.88
N ILE A 334 8.37 8.80 26.28
CA ILE A 334 9.25 9.01 27.42
C ILE A 334 8.54 8.30 28.56
N GLN A 335 8.86 7.03 28.80
CA GLN A 335 8.73 6.51 30.14
C GLN A 335 9.66 7.37 30.98
N ASN A 336 9.06 8.10 31.92
CA ASN A 336 9.75 8.73 33.02
C ASN A 336 10.46 7.65 33.83
N SER A 337 11.64 7.23 33.39
CA SER A 337 12.55 6.42 34.19
C SER A 337 13.86 7.18 34.31
N SER A 338 14.04 7.80 35.47
CA SER A 338 15.26 8.41 36.01
C SER A 338 15.43 9.94 35.83
N PHE A 339 14.40 10.74 36.15
CA PHE A 339 14.72 12.05 36.74
C PHE A 339 15.09 11.81 38.21
N LYS A 340 16.38 11.97 38.51
CA LYS A 340 16.86 12.15 39.88
C LYS A 340 15.98 13.20 40.54
N GLN A 341 15.43 12.86 41.69
CA GLN A 341 14.76 13.81 42.59
C GLN A 341 15.76 14.90 42.95
N ASN A 342 15.70 16.02 42.24
CA ASN A 342 16.08 17.31 42.80
C ASN A 342 14.83 18.17 42.73
N ASN A 343 14.45 18.63 43.91
CA ASN A 343 13.23 19.38 44.17
C ASN A 343 13.24 20.71 43.40
N GLU A 344 12.02 21.19 43.14
CA GLU A 344 11.62 22.49 42.57
C GLU A 344 11.24 22.47 41.08
N PHE A 345 10.08 23.07 40.76
CA PHE A 345 9.36 23.16 39.48
C PHE A 345 8.27 22.11 39.18
N SER A 346 7.19 22.19 39.97
CA SER A 346 5.89 21.55 39.74
C SER A 346 4.97 22.32 38.75
N GLN A 347 5.51 22.84 37.64
CA GLN A 347 4.70 23.46 36.57
C GLN A 347 5.03 23.01 35.13
N GLN A 348 6.02 22.13 34.91
CA GLN A 348 6.37 21.63 33.57
C GLN A 348 5.84 20.22 33.23
N LYS A 349 4.98 19.62 34.07
CA LYS A 349 4.46 18.26 33.85
C LYS A 349 3.28 18.19 32.87
N GLU A 350 2.55 19.27 32.64
CA GLU A 350 1.38 19.26 31.74
C GLU A 350 1.73 19.49 30.26
N ASP A 351 2.82 20.21 29.97
CA ASP A 351 3.18 20.54 28.58
C ASP A 351 3.85 19.38 27.83
N VAL A 352 4.56 18.49 28.53
CA VAL A 352 5.24 17.34 27.91
C VAL A 352 4.25 16.22 27.50
N ASN A 353 3.15 16.05 28.24
CA ASN A 353 2.09 15.11 27.88
C ASN A 353 1.24 15.57 26.68
N LYS A 354 1.10 16.89 26.47
CA LYS A 354 0.42 17.44 25.28
C LYS A 354 1.26 17.35 24.01
N LEU A 355 2.60 17.42 24.11
CA LEU A 355 3.50 17.35 22.95
C LEU A 355 3.72 15.93 22.41
N THR A 356 3.53 14.89 23.24
CA THR A 356 3.73 13.48 22.84
C THR A 356 2.48 12.81 22.24
N GLN A 357 1.30 13.39 22.40
CA GLN A 357 0.03 12.79 21.97
C GLN A 357 -0.40 13.10 20.52
N ASN A 358 0.27 14.02 19.81
CA ASN A 358 -0.22 14.52 18.51
C ASN A 358 0.76 14.38 17.33
N LYS A 359 1.54 13.29 17.22
CA LYS A 359 2.09 12.94 15.90
C LYS A 359 0.96 12.43 15.01
N LYS A 360 0.53 13.27 14.07
CA LYS A 360 -0.47 12.98 13.04
C LYS A 360 -0.07 11.68 12.32
N ILE A 361 -0.97 10.69 12.29
CA ILE A 361 -0.76 9.48 11.49
C ILE A 361 -0.69 9.90 10.03
N ILE A 362 0.45 9.64 9.38
CA ILE A 362 0.61 9.82 7.95
C ILE A 362 0.18 8.51 7.30
N LYS A 363 -0.85 8.58 6.46
CA LYS A 363 -1.32 7.45 5.66
C LYS A 363 -1.01 7.74 4.20
N ASN A 364 -0.68 6.70 3.47
CA ASN A 364 -0.42 6.76 2.04
C ASN A 364 -1.00 5.53 1.34
N HIS A 365 -1.03 5.59 0.02
CA HIS A 365 -1.20 4.42 -0.84
C HIS A 365 0.12 4.17 -1.57
N ILE A 366 0.46 2.92 -1.84
CA ILE A 366 1.65 2.54 -2.60
C ILE A 366 1.21 1.91 -3.92
N LEU A 367 1.61 2.52 -5.04
CA LEU A 367 1.28 2.06 -6.39
C LEU A 367 2.51 1.39 -7.00
N CYS A 368 2.49 0.06 -7.08
CA CYS A 368 3.59 -0.75 -7.58
C CYS A 368 3.48 -0.95 -9.11
N MET A 369 4.53 -0.54 -9.81
CA MET A 369 4.70 -0.74 -11.24
C MET A 369 6.17 -0.95 -11.57
N ASP A 370 6.48 -2.06 -12.23
CA ASP A 370 7.84 -2.44 -12.58
C ASP A 370 8.26 -1.89 -13.93
N ALA A 371 9.47 -1.31 -14.02
CA ALA A 371 10.06 -0.86 -15.28
C ALA A 371 10.83 -1.99 -15.97
N LEU A 372 11.11 -1.86 -17.26
CA LEU A 372 12.05 -2.75 -17.94
C LEU A 372 13.49 -2.45 -17.50
N TYR A 373 14.28 -3.52 -17.33
CA TYR A 373 15.72 -3.44 -17.11
C TYR A 373 16.46 -3.43 -18.44
N TYR A 374 17.31 -2.42 -18.69
CA TYR A 374 18.04 -2.28 -19.94
C TYR A 374 19.54 -2.54 -19.78
N LYS A 375 19.99 -3.72 -20.20
CA LYS A 375 21.44 -3.99 -20.33
C LYS A 375 22.09 -3.13 -21.41
N ASN A 376 21.41 -2.96 -22.55
CA ASN A 376 21.75 -1.96 -23.56
C ASN A 376 20.70 -0.84 -23.49
N TRP A 377 21.13 0.34 -23.05
CA TRP A 377 20.23 1.48 -22.83
C TRP A 377 19.52 1.95 -24.10
N GLN A 378 20.07 1.72 -25.30
CA GLN A 378 19.45 2.21 -26.54
C GLN A 378 18.14 1.48 -26.89
N LEU A 379 17.95 0.24 -26.43
CA LEU A 379 16.75 -0.56 -26.71
C LEU A 379 15.47 0.07 -26.16
N GLN A 380 15.59 0.95 -25.15
CA GLN A 380 14.42 1.59 -24.55
C GLN A 380 13.67 2.52 -25.52
N PHE A 381 14.32 2.97 -26.60
CA PHE A 381 13.71 3.81 -27.64
C PHE A 381 12.97 2.99 -28.70
N ASP A 382 13.05 1.67 -28.66
CA ASP A 382 12.27 0.80 -29.54
C ASP A 382 10.78 0.90 -29.20
N GLN A 383 9.95 0.91 -30.23
CA GLN A 383 8.50 1.09 -30.08
C GLN A 383 7.87 0.06 -29.14
N VAL A 384 8.35 -1.19 -29.14
CA VAL A 384 7.85 -2.25 -28.25
C VAL A 384 8.11 -1.90 -26.78
N CYS A 385 9.30 -1.40 -26.46
CA CYS A 385 9.67 -0.99 -25.11
C CYS A 385 8.85 0.24 -24.67
N ILE A 386 8.73 1.25 -25.53
CA ILE A 386 7.92 2.45 -25.25
C ILE A 386 6.46 2.06 -25.00
N ASN A 387 5.86 1.24 -25.86
CA ASN A 387 4.47 0.80 -25.73
C ASN A 387 4.23 0.01 -24.44
N ARG A 388 5.18 -0.85 -24.06
CA ARG A 388 5.13 -1.62 -22.81
C ARG A 388 5.11 -0.68 -21.60
N GLU A 389 6.04 0.26 -21.54
CA GLU A 389 6.17 1.18 -20.40
C GLU A 389 4.98 2.15 -20.31
N LEU A 390 4.45 2.62 -21.45
CA LEU A 390 3.22 3.41 -21.52
C LEU A 390 2.03 2.63 -20.98
N THR A 391 1.87 1.38 -21.41
CA THR A 391 0.77 0.50 -20.98
C THR A 391 0.87 0.21 -19.49
N LYS A 392 2.05 -0.20 -18.98
CA LYS A 392 2.30 -0.44 -17.55
C LYS A 392 1.94 0.79 -16.69
N SER A 393 2.42 1.96 -17.10
CA SER A 393 2.15 3.23 -16.40
C SER A 393 0.67 3.57 -16.41
N TYR A 394 0.00 3.39 -17.56
CA TYR A 394 -1.43 3.64 -17.71
C TYR A 394 -2.24 2.75 -16.76
N ILE A 395 -1.94 1.44 -16.71
CA ILE A 395 -2.64 0.48 -15.86
C ILE A 395 -2.53 0.90 -14.40
N ALA A 396 -1.32 1.26 -13.96
CA ALA A 396 -1.05 1.70 -12.61
C ALA A 396 -1.81 2.99 -12.28
N PHE A 397 -1.74 4.01 -13.13
CA PHE A 397 -2.43 5.27 -12.88
C PHE A 397 -3.95 5.12 -12.93
N SER A 398 -4.50 4.34 -13.86
CA SER A 398 -5.93 4.04 -13.90
C SER A 398 -6.36 3.33 -12.62
N LEU A 399 -5.55 2.41 -12.10
CA LEU A 399 -5.82 1.73 -10.83
C LEU A 399 -5.82 2.69 -9.65
N ALA A 400 -4.85 3.61 -9.58
CA ALA A 400 -4.83 4.63 -8.54
C ALA A 400 -6.07 5.55 -8.63
N LEU A 401 -6.43 6.01 -9.82
CA LEU A 401 -7.56 6.91 -10.03
C LEU A 401 -8.91 6.29 -9.63
N ASP A 402 -9.11 5.01 -9.94
CA ASP A 402 -10.35 4.29 -9.62
C ASP A 402 -10.53 4.05 -8.11
N TYR A 403 -9.44 3.99 -7.32
CA TYR A 403 -9.48 3.59 -5.91
C TYR A 403 -9.07 4.64 -4.89
N THR A 404 -8.52 5.76 -5.31
CA THR A 404 -8.25 6.91 -4.45
C THR A 404 -9.20 8.05 -4.80
N ASN A 405 -9.42 8.98 -3.88
CA ASN A 405 -10.42 10.03 -4.02
C ASN A 405 -9.80 11.28 -4.65
N ASN A 406 -8.98 12.01 -3.89
CA ASN A 406 -8.41 13.30 -4.28
C ASN A 406 -6.89 13.34 -4.04
N GLU A 407 -6.30 12.20 -3.68
CA GLU A 407 -4.88 12.06 -3.41
C GLU A 407 -4.06 12.29 -4.68
N ASN A 408 -3.05 13.14 -4.60
CA ASN A 408 -2.08 13.34 -5.67
C ASN A 408 -1.19 12.11 -5.84
N ILE A 409 -0.65 11.93 -7.04
CA ILE A 409 0.26 10.83 -7.35
C ILE A 409 1.69 11.37 -7.35
N SER A 410 2.51 10.91 -6.41
CA SER A 410 3.93 11.23 -6.30
C SER A 410 4.79 10.19 -7.01
N THR A 411 5.56 10.64 -7.99
CA THR A 411 6.49 9.82 -8.78
C THR A 411 7.84 10.53 -8.94
N GLY A 412 8.75 9.94 -9.71
CA GLY A 412 10.08 10.47 -9.94
C GLY A 412 10.80 9.72 -11.04
N LYS A 413 12.06 9.34 -10.78
CA LYS A 413 12.96 8.67 -11.74
C LYS A 413 12.66 7.16 -11.88
N TRP A 414 11.41 6.81 -12.19
CA TRP A 414 10.94 5.43 -12.34
C TRP A 414 11.77 4.67 -13.39
N GLY A 415 12.43 3.60 -12.96
CA GLY A 415 13.26 2.76 -13.83
C GLY A 415 14.60 3.35 -14.27
N CYS A 416 15.00 4.54 -13.78
CA CYS A 416 16.21 5.22 -14.28
C CYS A 416 17.48 4.97 -13.45
N GLY A 417 17.35 4.35 -12.28
CA GLY A 417 18.48 4.00 -11.42
C GLY A 417 19.11 2.67 -11.84
N ILE A 418 18.94 1.65 -11.02
CA ILE A 418 19.43 0.28 -11.25
C ILE A 418 18.99 -0.28 -12.62
N PHE A 419 17.82 0.15 -13.10
CA PHE A 419 17.19 -0.37 -14.32
C PHE A 419 17.65 0.33 -15.62
N ASN A 420 18.52 1.35 -15.50
CA ASN A 420 19.23 1.97 -16.62
C ASN A 420 18.31 2.63 -17.68
N GLY A 421 17.12 3.06 -17.27
CA GLY A 421 16.22 3.87 -18.10
C GLY A 421 16.68 5.33 -18.22
N ASP A 422 16.38 5.94 -19.36
CA ASP A 422 16.57 7.36 -19.62
C ASP A 422 15.48 8.18 -18.91
N VAL A 423 15.94 9.21 -18.21
CA VAL A 423 15.09 10.05 -17.38
C VAL A 423 14.09 10.86 -18.21
N GLN A 424 14.50 11.40 -19.34
CA GLN A 424 13.63 12.25 -20.18
C GLN A 424 12.56 11.41 -20.86
N LEU A 425 12.95 10.25 -21.42
CA LEU A 425 12.02 9.29 -22.01
C LEU A 425 10.98 8.82 -20.98
N LYS A 426 11.42 8.48 -19.76
CA LYS A 426 10.49 8.02 -18.71
C LYS A 426 9.49 9.09 -18.29
N ILE A 427 9.88 10.36 -18.25
CA ILE A 427 8.92 11.47 -18.05
C ILE A 427 7.92 11.55 -19.20
N LEU A 428 8.41 11.47 -20.45
CA LEU A 428 7.58 11.46 -21.66
C LEU A 428 6.66 10.23 -21.77
N ILE A 429 6.92 9.17 -21.00
CA ILE A 429 6.05 8.00 -20.86
C ILE A 429 5.02 8.21 -19.75
N LEU A 430 5.45 8.62 -18.56
CA LEU A 430 4.57 8.75 -17.39
C LEU A 430 3.48 9.80 -17.59
N LEU A 431 3.80 10.92 -18.24
CA LEU A 431 2.85 12.00 -18.50
C LEU A 431 1.66 11.54 -19.36
N PRO A 432 1.82 11.10 -20.62
CA PRO A 432 0.69 10.67 -21.45
C PRO A 432 -0.05 9.48 -20.87
N ALA A 433 0.63 8.57 -20.17
CA ALA A 433 -0.02 7.46 -19.48
C ALA A 433 -0.99 7.94 -18.39
N PHE A 434 -0.57 8.91 -17.57
CA PHE A 434 -1.43 9.52 -16.54
C PHE A 434 -2.59 10.30 -17.16
N LEU A 435 -2.32 11.08 -18.21
CA LEU A 435 -3.34 11.83 -18.95
C LEU A 435 -4.43 10.92 -19.48
N MET A 436 -4.01 9.81 -20.11
CA MET A 436 -4.95 8.85 -20.69
C MET A 436 -5.78 8.16 -19.59
N ALA A 437 -5.16 7.79 -18.48
CA ALA A 437 -5.87 7.23 -17.33
C ALA A 437 -6.89 8.22 -16.73
N GLN A 438 -6.53 9.51 -16.65
CA GLN A 438 -7.42 10.57 -16.16
C GLN A 438 -8.61 10.81 -17.10
N GLN A 439 -8.38 10.81 -18.42
CA GLN A 439 -9.44 10.89 -19.42
C GLN A 439 -10.41 9.73 -19.32
N ASP A 440 -9.91 8.49 -19.26
CA ASP A 440 -10.76 7.30 -19.13
C ASP A 440 -11.57 7.34 -17.83
N TRP A 441 -10.97 7.78 -16.73
CA TRP A 441 -11.66 7.94 -15.45
C TRP A 441 -12.79 8.98 -15.53
N GLN A 442 -12.52 10.15 -16.13
CA GLN A 442 -13.52 11.20 -16.33
C GLN A 442 -14.69 10.72 -17.18
N GLN A 443 -14.42 10.07 -18.31
CA GLN A 443 -15.45 9.55 -19.21
C GLN A 443 -16.35 8.52 -18.52
N LYS A 444 -15.78 7.61 -17.72
CA LYS A 444 -16.55 6.64 -16.92
C LYS A 444 -17.48 7.33 -15.93
N HIS A 445 -17.00 8.36 -15.23
CA HIS A 445 -17.78 9.05 -14.20
C HIS A 445 -18.85 9.99 -14.78
N GLU A 446 -18.60 10.61 -15.94
CA GLU A 446 -19.58 11.42 -16.66
C GLU A 446 -20.76 10.57 -17.15
N GLN A 447 -20.48 9.39 -17.70
CA GLN A 447 -21.52 8.45 -18.16
C GLN A 447 -22.40 7.94 -17.01
N ASN A 448 -21.83 7.76 -15.83
CA ASN A 448 -22.55 7.26 -14.65
C ASN A 448 -23.38 8.32 -13.91
N LYS A 449 -23.45 9.58 -14.39
CA LYS A 449 -24.14 10.72 -13.74
C LYS A 449 -23.73 10.93 -12.25
N MET A 450 -22.54 10.47 -11.86
CA MET A 450 -22.05 10.58 -10.47
C MET A 450 -21.22 11.85 -10.21
N LEU A 451 -21.08 12.72 -11.20
CA LEU A 451 -20.29 13.95 -11.06
C LEU A 451 -21.15 15.12 -10.59
N ASP A 452 -20.96 15.47 -9.32
CA ASP A 452 -21.28 16.80 -8.81
C ASP A 452 -20.23 17.78 -9.36
N PHE A 453 -20.59 18.58 -10.37
CA PHE A 453 -19.69 19.44 -11.16
C PHE A 453 -18.83 20.43 -10.32
N LYS A 454 -19.13 20.60 -9.03
CA LYS A 454 -18.42 21.51 -8.12
C LYS A 454 -17.10 20.97 -7.56
N ASN A 455 -16.82 19.67 -7.64
CA ASN A 455 -15.62 19.05 -7.05
C ASN A 455 -14.69 18.42 -8.10
N LYS A 456 -14.43 19.10 -9.23
CA LYS A 456 -13.27 18.78 -10.08
C LYS A 456 -11.98 19.08 -9.31
N THR A 457 -11.54 18.18 -8.44
CA THR A 457 -10.15 18.21 -8.00
C THR A 457 -9.34 17.50 -9.10
N GLU A 458 -8.74 18.31 -9.97
CA GLU A 458 -7.73 17.81 -10.90
C GLU A 458 -6.58 17.23 -10.07
N ARG A 459 -6.48 15.90 -10.00
CA ARG A 459 -5.35 15.23 -9.36
C ARG A 459 -4.09 15.53 -10.16
N ILE A 460 -3.01 15.82 -9.45
CA ILE A 460 -1.75 16.23 -10.04
C ILE A 460 -0.77 15.07 -9.98
N LEU A 461 -0.06 14.85 -11.08
CA LEU A 461 1.14 14.02 -11.10
C LEU A 461 2.34 14.87 -10.64
N ILE A 462 2.95 14.48 -9.54
CA ILE A 462 4.06 15.19 -8.90
C ILE A 462 5.35 14.46 -9.23
N PHE A 463 6.30 15.16 -9.83
CA PHE A 463 7.64 14.67 -10.13
C PHE A 463 8.64 15.19 -9.09
N SER A 464 9.28 14.28 -8.37
CA SER A 464 10.25 14.56 -7.31
C SER A 464 11.62 13.92 -7.57
N SER A 465 12.62 14.29 -6.77
CA SER A 465 13.99 13.75 -6.83
C SER A 465 14.79 14.08 -8.10
N PHE A 466 14.49 15.25 -8.70
CA PHE A 466 15.25 15.84 -9.80
C PHE A 466 16.17 16.94 -9.26
N HIS A 467 17.48 16.73 -9.37
CA HIS A 467 18.52 17.66 -8.88
C HIS A 467 19.28 18.38 -10.00
N ASN A 468 18.92 18.12 -11.26
CA ASN A 468 19.59 18.63 -12.45
C ASN A 468 18.60 19.30 -13.42
N ASN A 469 19.13 20.01 -14.41
CA ASN A 469 18.37 20.77 -15.40
C ASN A 469 17.68 19.90 -16.46
N GLN A 470 17.92 18.58 -16.49
CA GLN A 470 17.34 17.67 -17.49
C GLN A 470 15.80 17.68 -17.50
N PHE A 471 15.17 17.98 -16.37
CA PHE A 471 13.73 18.12 -16.29
C PHE A 471 13.26 19.56 -16.61
N ASP A 472 14.13 20.56 -16.41
CA ASP A 472 13.80 21.96 -16.63
C ASP A 472 13.66 22.29 -18.12
N ASP A 473 14.54 21.76 -18.97
CA ASP A 473 14.46 21.95 -20.43
C ASP A 473 13.18 21.32 -21.02
N LEU A 474 12.77 20.16 -20.49
CA LEU A 474 11.55 19.48 -20.89
C LEU A 474 10.30 20.25 -20.44
N ILE A 475 10.28 20.73 -19.19
CA ILE A 475 9.21 21.60 -18.68
C ILE A 475 9.11 22.87 -19.51
N TYR A 476 10.24 23.54 -19.77
CA TYR A 476 10.27 24.75 -20.58
C TYR A 476 9.70 24.49 -21.99
N SER A 477 10.11 23.39 -22.63
CA SER A 477 9.60 23.00 -23.95
C SER A 477 8.10 22.70 -23.93
N TYR A 478 7.61 22.03 -22.88
CA TYR A 478 6.19 21.75 -22.67
C TYR A 478 5.38 23.04 -22.47
N GLU A 479 5.82 23.92 -21.57
CA GLU A 479 5.19 25.22 -21.29
C GLU A 479 5.16 26.13 -22.51
N LYS A 480 6.25 26.15 -23.30
CA LYS A 480 6.31 26.88 -24.56
C LYS A 480 5.27 26.37 -25.56
N CYS A 481 5.19 25.05 -25.75
CA CYS A 481 4.19 24.43 -26.64
C CYS A 481 2.75 24.72 -26.17
N LEU A 482 2.54 24.68 -24.85
CA LEU A 482 1.28 25.03 -24.19
C LEU A 482 0.85 26.47 -24.51
N ASN A 483 1.77 27.42 -24.34
CA ASN A 483 1.53 28.83 -24.61
C ASN A 483 1.26 29.08 -26.09
N GLU A 484 2.01 28.44 -26.99
CA GLU A 484 1.75 28.50 -28.44
C GLU A 484 0.36 27.96 -28.81
N LYS A 485 -0.07 26.83 -28.22
CA LYS A 485 -1.43 26.30 -28.41
C LYS A 485 -2.50 27.24 -27.89
N ARG A 486 -2.33 27.79 -26.68
CA ARG A 486 -3.27 28.78 -26.08
C ARG A 486 -3.40 30.02 -26.97
N LEU A 487 -2.29 30.56 -27.46
CA LEU A 487 -2.27 31.70 -28.38
C LEU A 487 -3.01 31.40 -29.69
N LYS A 488 -2.81 30.21 -30.29
CA LYS A 488 -3.54 29.79 -31.49
C LYS A 488 -5.05 29.68 -31.26
N ILE A 489 -5.48 29.18 -30.11
CA ILE A 489 -6.91 29.10 -29.74
C ILE A 489 -7.50 30.50 -29.60
N LEU A 490 -6.81 31.42 -28.91
CA LEU A 490 -7.25 32.80 -28.75
C LEU A 490 -7.34 33.55 -30.09
N GLN A 491 -6.35 33.36 -30.97
CA GLN A 491 -6.37 33.93 -32.33
C GLN A 491 -7.51 33.39 -33.19
N ASN A 492 -7.80 32.09 -33.12
CA ASN A 492 -8.91 31.49 -33.85
C ASN A 492 -10.30 31.90 -33.32
N ASN A 493 -10.41 32.24 -32.03
CA ASN A 493 -11.64 32.76 -31.45
C ASN A 493 -11.87 34.24 -31.81
N ASN A 494 -10.81 35.05 -31.87
CA ASN A 494 -10.89 36.46 -32.30
C ASN A 494 -11.13 36.66 -33.81
N LEU A 495 -11.08 35.59 -34.61
CA LEU A 495 -11.44 35.60 -36.04
C LEU A 495 -12.89 35.15 -36.29
N ARG A 496 -13.65 34.81 -35.24
CA ARG A 496 -15.06 34.39 -35.30
C ARG A 496 -16.05 35.44 -34.79
N ASP A 497 -15.56 36.57 -34.29
CA ASP A 497 -16.31 37.81 -34.05
C ASP A 497 -16.01 38.81 -35.17
#